data_AF-B7QCZ1-F1
#
_entry.id   AF-B7QCZ1-F1
#
_cell.length_a   1.000
_cell.length_b   1.000
_cell.length_c   1.000
_cell.angle_alpha   90.00
_cell.angle_beta   90.00
_cell.angle_gamma   90.00
#
_symmetry.space_group_name_H-M   'P 1'
#
loop_
_entity.id
_entity.type
_entity.pdbx_description
1 polymer ?
#
loop_
_entity_poly.entity_id
_entity_poly.type
_entity_poly.pdbx_seq_one_letter_code
_entity_poly.pdbx_strand_id
1 'polypeptide(L)'
;MTFPKDTHFDKCSEEVVDSSGKLPMGIMTGSVAALGAYDQCLSVHYDDDTHDPIVGRYCTLNIQFPYLPRTFKNSSEIIKEKDSFMHWVYNYGKWMKYFPIRIGICLPSHCVKEDLEKLGKYKRLKTLEDLNTDVAFTAIENFLPVDTFFFISGLLIVYSNWGRLEKKKGKLNVLSAFLQRFWRMTPSYMLVVGVFLLLPLVGSGPLWKETMDPLLENCMQSWWTNLLYVSNYLPYDKMCLLHTWFQAVNMQFFIIALPLLLFVYKCRVLGLTLVVSLCLISTLAVGLITYFFQLPPALLLSTSEWSKAVQHLNLIYFQPFTHFGPFCVGLFCGYYLIQNKGITLKPTTLVVGWLSALVCALVALLGAYPFRAGYDVDSVLMAFYAAMHRTVWCVAVAWLTVACELGHGGQDNNWFFAFISSLLSVAFRTRSATVS
;
A
#
# COMPACT_ATOMS: atom_id res chain seq x y z
N MET A 1 -6.36 -17.19 -32.76
CA MET A 1 -5.31 -17.77 -33.62
C MET A 1 -4.26 -18.37 -32.70
N THR A 2 -4.07 -19.68 -32.78
CA THR A 2 -2.94 -20.38 -32.15
C THR A 2 -1.72 -20.15 -33.04
N PHE A 3 -0.76 -19.37 -32.56
CA PHE A 3 0.53 -19.20 -33.23
C PHE A 3 1.38 -20.48 -33.03
N PRO A 4 2.16 -20.93 -34.03
CA PRO A 4 3.09 -22.04 -33.86
C PRO A 4 4.17 -21.66 -32.83
N LYS A 5 4.55 -22.63 -31.99
CA LYS A 5 5.60 -22.46 -30.98
C LYS A 5 6.98 -22.65 -31.61
N ASP A 6 7.46 -21.63 -32.32
CA ASP A 6 8.84 -21.53 -32.73
C ASP A 6 9.52 -20.42 -31.93
N THR A 7 10.61 -20.75 -31.22
CA THR A 7 11.33 -19.84 -30.29
C THR A 7 11.85 -18.55 -30.94
N HIS A 8 11.98 -18.53 -32.26
CA HIS A 8 12.37 -17.35 -33.04
C HIS A 8 11.17 -16.42 -33.34
N PHE A 9 9.97 -16.98 -33.48
CA PHE A 9 8.73 -16.23 -33.70
C PHE A 9 8.31 -15.46 -32.45
N ASP A 10 8.55 -16.05 -31.26
CA ASP A 10 8.31 -15.40 -29.97
C ASP A 10 9.12 -14.10 -29.83
N LYS A 11 10.42 -14.12 -30.21
CA LYS A 11 11.29 -12.94 -30.14
C LYS A 11 10.84 -11.80 -31.06
N CYS A 12 10.43 -12.12 -32.30
CA CYS A 12 9.88 -11.13 -33.21
C CYS A 12 8.55 -10.55 -32.67
N SER A 13 7.72 -11.38 -32.03
CA SER A 13 6.46 -10.93 -31.43
C SER A 13 6.68 -10.01 -30.22
N GLU A 14 7.72 -10.25 -29.42
CA GLU A 14 8.11 -9.42 -28.29
C GLU A 14 8.61 -8.03 -28.74
N GLU A 15 9.44 -7.97 -29.78
CA GLU A 15 9.96 -6.70 -30.33
C GLU A 15 8.84 -5.81 -30.92
N VAL A 16 7.85 -6.41 -31.57
CA VAL A 16 6.66 -5.70 -32.09
C VAL A 16 5.77 -5.18 -30.95
N VAL A 17 5.62 -5.96 -29.88
CA VAL A 17 4.83 -5.56 -28.70
C VAL A 17 5.51 -4.44 -27.92
N ASP A 18 6.84 -4.49 -27.75
CA ASP A 18 7.56 -3.44 -27.02
C ASP A 18 7.67 -2.12 -27.80
N SER A 19 7.70 -2.20 -29.15
CA SER A 19 7.70 -1.02 -30.03
C SER A 19 6.35 -0.27 -30.05
N SER A 20 5.28 -0.89 -29.54
CA SER A 20 3.95 -0.28 -29.48
C SER A 20 3.80 0.73 -28.34
N GLY A 21 3.00 1.77 -28.57
CA GLY A 21 2.67 2.81 -27.60
C GLY A 21 1.97 2.24 -26.36
N LYS A 22 2.57 2.47 -25.20
CA LYS A 22 2.00 2.15 -23.87
C LYS A 22 0.98 3.22 -23.47
N LEU A 23 0.19 2.98 -22.43
CA LEU A 23 -0.73 4.02 -21.92
C LEU A 23 0.06 5.30 -21.59
N PRO A 24 -0.36 6.48 -22.08
CA PRO A 24 0.43 7.70 -21.93
C PRO A 24 0.63 8.02 -20.44
N MET A 25 1.88 7.95 -19.96
CA MET A 25 2.26 8.53 -18.69
C MET A 25 2.22 10.05 -18.85
N GLY A 26 1.10 10.65 -18.48
CA GLY A 26 0.81 12.06 -18.80
C GLY A 26 -0.64 12.33 -19.25
N ILE A 27 -1.55 11.37 -19.14
CA ILE A 27 -3.00 11.63 -19.29
C ILE A 27 -3.45 12.79 -18.39
N MET A 28 -2.89 12.89 -17.17
CA MET A 28 -3.18 13.98 -16.23
C MET A 28 -2.57 15.34 -16.64
N THR A 29 -1.55 15.36 -17.51
CA THR A 29 -0.95 16.56 -18.10
C THR A 29 -1.50 16.89 -19.49
N GLY A 30 -2.55 16.18 -19.96
CA GLY A 30 -3.20 16.44 -21.24
C GLY A 30 -2.51 15.81 -22.46
N SER A 31 -1.55 14.90 -22.24
CA SER A 31 -0.97 14.14 -23.34
C SER A 31 -1.96 13.07 -23.82
N VAL A 32 -2.56 13.31 -24.97
CA VAL A 32 -3.59 12.45 -25.61
C VAL A 32 -3.01 11.53 -26.69
N ALA A 33 -1.69 11.52 -26.85
CA ALA A 33 -1.00 10.71 -27.84
C ALA A 33 0.13 9.90 -27.18
N ALA A 34 0.07 8.58 -27.31
CA ALA A 34 1.17 7.67 -26.99
C ALA A 34 1.62 6.99 -28.28
N LEU A 35 2.64 7.54 -28.92
CA LEU A 35 3.04 7.14 -30.28
C LEU A 35 3.94 5.90 -30.30
N GLY A 36 4.52 5.45 -29.19
CA GLY A 36 5.45 4.32 -29.18
C GLY A 36 6.76 4.62 -29.94
N ALA A 37 7.56 3.59 -30.22
CA ALA A 37 8.83 3.70 -30.92
C ALA A 37 8.63 3.46 -32.43
N TYR A 38 8.37 4.55 -33.18
CA TYR A 38 8.09 4.51 -34.63
C TYR A 38 9.24 3.88 -35.43
N ASP A 39 10.47 4.36 -35.22
CA ASP A 39 11.63 3.91 -35.97
C ASP A 39 11.98 2.45 -35.67
N GLN A 40 11.84 2.04 -34.41
CA GLN A 40 12.05 0.65 -33.98
C GLN A 40 11.04 -0.28 -34.65
N CYS A 41 9.77 0.13 -34.72
CA CYS A 41 8.73 -0.64 -35.40
C CYS A 41 9.01 -0.85 -36.90
N LEU A 42 9.51 0.18 -37.59
CA LEU A 42 9.85 0.07 -39.02
C LEU A 42 11.13 -0.71 -39.29
N SER A 43 12.03 -0.79 -38.31
CA SER A 43 13.28 -1.56 -38.41
C SER A 43 13.08 -3.08 -38.27
N VAL A 44 11.88 -3.53 -37.87
CA VAL A 44 11.55 -4.95 -37.79
C VAL A 44 11.40 -5.51 -39.21
N HIS A 45 12.42 -6.20 -39.67
CA HIS A 45 12.44 -6.94 -40.93
C HIS A 45 12.98 -8.35 -40.66
N TYR A 46 12.12 -9.35 -40.83
CA TYR A 46 12.50 -10.74 -40.69
C TYR A 46 12.25 -11.46 -42.01
N ASP A 47 13.31 -12.05 -42.55
CA ASP A 47 13.30 -12.82 -43.79
C ASP A 47 13.67 -14.25 -43.44
N ASP A 48 12.82 -15.20 -43.81
CA ASP A 48 13.00 -16.62 -43.56
C ASP A 48 12.80 -17.35 -44.88
N ASP A 49 13.76 -18.19 -45.27
CA ASP A 49 13.79 -18.87 -46.59
C ASP A 49 12.55 -19.74 -46.88
N THR A 50 11.67 -19.93 -45.89
CA THR A 50 10.45 -20.75 -45.97
C THR A 50 9.13 -19.97 -46.00
N HIS A 51 9.12 -18.67 -45.65
CA HIS A 51 7.89 -17.87 -45.51
C HIS A 51 8.06 -16.46 -46.06
N ASP A 52 6.95 -15.80 -46.40
CA ASP A 52 6.99 -14.39 -46.84
C ASP A 52 7.63 -13.49 -45.77
N PRO A 53 8.42 -12.47 -46.19
CA PRO A 53 9.12 -11.60 -45.25
C PRO A 53 8.14 -10.85 -44.34
N ILE A 54 8.38 -10.93 -43.03
CA ILE A 54 7.60 -10.25 -42.01
C ILE A 54 8.19 -8.85 -41.82
N VAL A 55 7.40 -7.85 -42.20
CA VAL A 55 7.78 -6.43 -42.08
C VAL A 55 6.87 -5.74 -41.07
N GLY A 56 7.48 -5.01 -40.14
CA GLY A 56 6.77 -4.17 -39.18
C GLY A 56 6.09 -2.97 -39.85
N ARG A 57 4.81 -2.75 -39.54
CA ARG A 57 4.01 -1.62 -40.00
C ARG A 57 3.51 -0.83 -38.80
N TYR A 58 3.76 0.46 -38.82
CA TYR A 58 3.25 1.37 -37.81
C TYR A 58 1.81 1.80 -38.12
N CYS A 59 0.92 1.65 -37.15
CA CYS A 59 -0.48 2.06 -37.24
C CYS A 59 -0.84 2.98 -36.08
N THR A 60 -1.65 4.01 -36.33
CA THR A 60 -2.22 4.84 -35.27
C THR A 60 -3.67 4.46 -35.02
N LEU A 61 -3.96 3.99 -33.81
CA LEU A 61 -5.32 3.78 -33.35
C LEU A 61 -5.85 5.08 -32.76
N ASN A 62 -7.00 5.51 -33.28
CA ASN A 62 -7.73 6.65 -32.75
C ASN A 62 -8.93 6.14 -31.96
N ILE A 63 -8.81 6.07 -30.64
CA ILE A 63 -9.87 5.57 -29.78
C ILE A 63 -10.81 6.73 -29.47
N GLN A 64 -11.96 6.73 -30.12
CA GLN A 64 -13.08 7.62 -29.80
C GLN A 64 -14.00 6.92 -28.81
N PHE A 65 -14.19 7.51 -27.63
CA PHE A 65 -15.13 6.98 -26.66
C PHE A 65 -16.57 7.16 -27.17
N PRO A 66 -17.38 6.08 -27.26
CA PRO A 66 -18.76 6.16 -27.71
C PRO A 66 -19.61 6.95 -26.71
N TYR A 67 -20.77 7.45 -27.16
CA TYR A 67 -21.76 8.02 -26.26
C TYR A 67 -22.12 7.00 -25.17
N LEU A 68 -21.84 7.32 -23.91
CA LEU A 68 -22.43 6.59 -22.79
C LEU A 68 -23.96 6.68 -22.97
N PRO A 69 -24.69 5.55 -23.08
CA PRO A 69 -26.09 5.54 -23.45
C PRO A 69 -26.89 6.35 -22.42
N ARG A 70 -27.68 7.32 -22.90
CA ARG A 70 -28.65 8.02 -22.06
C ARG A 70 -29.74 7.02 -21.68
N THR A 71 -29.84 6.77 -20.37
CA THR A 71 -31.01 6.19 -19.68
C THR A 71 -31.48 4.82 -20.21
N PHE A 72 -31.07 3.74 -19.54
CA PHE A 72 -31.99 2.61 -19.36
C PHE A 72 -33.08 3.08 -18.39
N LYS A 73 -34.35 3.01 -18.78
CA LYS A 73 -35.51 3.45 -17.96
C LYS A 73 -35.61 2.77 -16.58
N ASN A 74 -34.84 1.71 -16.32
CA ASN A 74 -34.72 1.02 -15.02
C ASN A 74 -33.27 0.91 -14.52
N SER A 75 -32.40 1.90 -14.76
CA SER A 75 -31.00 1.86 -14.28
C SER A 75 -30.83 2.21 -12.79
N SER A 76 -31.90 2.47 -12.06
CA SER A 76 -31.86 2.70 -10.60
C SER A 76 -31.47 1.45 -9.80
N GLU A 77 -31.38 0.27 -10.42
CA GLU A 77 -30.90 -0.95 -9.75
C GLU A 77 -29.41 -1.23 -9.94
N ILE A 78 -28.77 -0.72 -10.99
CA ILE A 78 -27.38 -1.10 -11.33
C ILE A 78 -26.35 -0.08 -10.83
N ILE A 79 -26.71 1.20 -10.69
CA ILE A 79 -25.81 2.25 -10.16
C ILE A 79 -26.58 3.05 -9.12
N LYS A 80 -26.56 2.57 -7.87
CA LYS A 80 -27.33 3.17 -6.76
C LYS A 80 -26.67 4.38 -6.09
N GLU A 81 -25.43 4.72 -6.44
CA GLU A 81 -24.65 5.66 -5.63
C GLU A 81 -24.14 6.85 -6.45
N LYS A 82 -24.62 8.05 -6.07
CA LYS A 82 -24.21 9.36 -6.63
C LYS A 82 -22.72 9.68 -6.41
N ASP A 83 -22.03 8.89 -5.59
CA ASP A 83 -20.65 9.15 -5.18
C ASP A 83 -19.64 8.14 -5.77
N SER A 84 -20.07 7.28 -6.70
CA SER A 84 -19.16 6.33 -7.36
C SER A 84 -18.19 7.04 -8.32
N PHE A 85 -16.95 6.56 -8.41
CA PHE A 85 -16.03 6.92 -9.50
C PHE A 85 -16.67 6.71 -10.87
N MET A 86 -17.52 5.69 -11.04
CA MET A 86 -18.27 5.49 -12.28
C MET A 86 -19.35 6.54 -12.50
N HIS A 87 -19.93 7.12 -11.45
CA HIS A 87 -20.83 8.28 -11.56
C HIS A 87 -20.04 9.57 -11.90
N TRP A 88 -18.81 9.73 -11.40
CA TRP A 88 -17.90 10.79 -11.82
C TRP A 88 -17.49 10.63 -13.29
N VAL A 89 -17.01 9.45 -13.70
CA VAL A 89 -16.71 9.09 -15.10
C VAL A 89 -17.95 9.27 -15.99
N TYR A 90 -19.14 8.94 -15.51
CA TYR A 90 -20.37 9.05 -16.28
C TYR A 90 -20.87 10.50 -16.43
N ASN A 91 -20.79 11.32 -15.38
CA ASN A 91 -21.26 12.71 -15.41
C ASN A 91 -20.22 13.70 -15.96
N TYR A 92 -18.96 13.52 -15.58
CA TYR A 92 -17.86 14.40 -15.97
C TYR A 92 -17.12 13.87 -17.20
N GLY A 93 -17.08 12.57 -17.46
CA GLY A 93 -16.40 11.98 -18.63
C GLY A 93 -16.95 12.35 -20.01
N LYS A 94 -17.93 13.27 -20.08
CA LYS A 94 -18.30 13.97 -21.33
C LYS A 94 -17.11 14.67 -21.98
N TRP A 95 -16.13 15.13 -21.19
CA TRP A 95 -14.92 15.77 -21.73
C TRP A 95 -14.05 14.77 -22.52
N MET A 96 -14.06 13.48 -22.18
CA MET A 96 -13.29 12.44 -22.87
C MET A 96 -13.70 12.25 -24.35
N LYS A 97 -14.89 12.72 -24.75
CA LYS A 97 -15.31 12.79 -26.16
C LYS A 97 -14.44 13.76 -26.98
N TYR A 98 -14.00 14.85 -26.37
CA TYR A 98 -13.22 15.89 -27.05
C TYR A 98 -11.73 15.56 -27.14
N PHE A 99 -11.29 14.53 -26.42
CA PHE A 99 -9.90 14.09 -26.37
C PHE A 99 -9.79 12.63 -26.83
N PRO A 100 -9.82 12.39 -28.15
CA PRO A 100 -9.62 11.05 -28.66
C PRO A 100 -8.18 10.61 -28.38
N ILE A 101 -8.01 9.45 -27.74
CA ILE A 101 -6.69 8.92 -27.39
C ILE A 101 -6.08 8.31 -28.65
N ARG A 102 -4.91 8.81 -29.04
CA ARG A 102 -4.11 8.28 -30.15
C ARG A 102 -3.04 7.35 -29.60
N ILE A 103 -3.06 6.09 -30.01
CA ILE A 103 -2.04 5.10 -29.63
C ILE A 103 -1.37 4.59 -30.90
N GLY A 104 -0.05 4.71 -30.98
CA GLY A 104 0.74 4.03 -32.02
C GLY A 104 0.87 2.55 -31.69
N ILE A 105 0.58 1.67 -32.63
CA ILE A 105 0.74 0.22 -32.49
C ILE A 105 1.61 -0.27 -33.65
N CYS A 106 2.58 -1.12 -33.34
CA CYS A 106 3.35 -1.83 -34.33
C CYS A 106 2.66 -3.16 -34.66
N LEU A 107 2.49 -3.48 -35.94
CA LEU A 107 1.83 -4.70 -36.40
C LEU A 107 2.66 -5.38 -37.49
N PRO A 108 2.67 -6.72 -37.57
CA PRO A 108 3.27 -7.43 -38.69
C PRO A 108 2.42 -7.29 -39.97
N SER A 109 3.07 -7.48 -41.12
CA SER A 109 2.52 -7.34 -42.48
C SER A 109 1.23 -8.14 -42.75
N HIS A 110 1.01 -9.26 -42.06
CA HIS A 110 -0.15 -10.14 -42.24
C HIS A 110 -1.41 -9.73 -41.45
N CYS A 111 -1.36 -8.67 -40.64
CA CYS A 111 -2.51 -8.25 -39.83
C CYS A 111 -3.49 -7.39 -40.65
N VAL A 112 -4.74 -7.84 -40.80
CA VAL A 112 -5.79 -7.16 -41.56
C VAL A 112 -6.55 -6.17 -40.66
N LYS A 113 -7.06 -5.07 -41.23
CA LYS A 113 -7.80 -4.01 -40.50
C LYS A 113 -8.99 -4.51 -39.68
N GLU A 114 -9.63 -5.63 -40.08
CA GLU A 114 -10.77 -6.23 -39.37
C GLU A 114 -10.39 -6.91 -38.04
N ASP A 115 -9.14 -7.35 -37.86
CA ASP A 115 -8.68 -7.98 -36.62
C ASP A 115 -8.40 -6.95 -35.51
N LEU A 116 -8.09 -5.70 -35.88
CA LEU A 116 -7.90 -4.57 -34.97
C LEU A 116 -9.19 -4.17 -34.25
N GLU A 117 -10.33 -4.20 -34.94
CA GLU A 117 -11.63 -3.87 -34.34
C GLU A 117 -12.06 -4.90 -33.28
N LYS A 118 -11.69 -6.17 -33.46
CA LYS A 118 -11.95 -7.26 -32.50
C LYS A 118 -11.03 -7.18 -31.28
N LEU A 119 -9.75 -6.82 -31.47
CA LEU A 119 -8.78 -6.62 -30.39
C LEU A 119 -9.13 -5.43 -29.47
N GLY A 120 -9.65 -4.33 -30.04
CA GLY A 120 -10.05 -3.13 -29.29
C GLY A 120 -11.22 -3.34 -28.33
N LYS A 121 -12.16 -4.24 -28.66
CA LYS A 121 -13.34 -4.53 -27.82
C LYS A 121 -13.11 -5.57 -26.73
N TYR A 122 -12.20 -6.54 -26.91
CA TYR A 122 -12.19 -7.75 -26.09
C TYR A 122 -11.13 -7.81 -24.98
N LYS A 123 -10.02 -7.05 -25.10
CA LYS A 123 -8.86 -7.25 -24.21
C LYS A 123 -8.80 -6.33 -22.98
N ARG A 124 -9.33 -5.10 -23.05
CA ARG A 124 -9.01 -4.05 -22.06
C ARG A 124 -9.85 -3.98 -20.78
N LEU A 125 -11.07 -4.50 -20.75
CA LEU A 125 -11.88 -4.52 -19.52
C LEU A 125 -11.57 -5.72 -18.62
N LYS A 126 -11.20 -6.86 -19.22
CA LYS A 126 -10.81 -8.07 -18.48
C LYS A 126 -9.46 -7.95 -17.76
N THR A 127 -8.53 -7.17 -18.31
CA THR A 127 -7.14 -7.09 -17.81
C THR A 127 -7.02 -6.53 -16.38
N LEU A 128 -7.92 -5.62 -15.96
CA LEU A 128 -7.88 -5.03 -14.61
C LEU A 128 -8.54 -5.94 -13.56
N GLU A 129 -9.57 -6.67 -13.93
CA GLU A 129 -10.23 -7.66 -13.08
C GLU A 129 -9.34 -8.90 -12.91
N ASP A 130 -8.66 -9.33 -13.98
CA ASP A 130 -7.66 -10.40 -13.94
C ASP A 130 -6.47 -10.05 -13.02
N LEU A 131 -6.07 -8.77 -12.93
CA LEU A 131 -4.97 -8.31 -12.05
C LEU A 131 -5.30 -8.51 -10.56
N ASN A 132 -6.56 -8.30 -10.15
CA ASN A 132 -7.02 -8.51 -8.77
C ASN A 132 -7.04 -9.99 -8.37
N THR A 133 -7.20 -10.88 -9.34
CA THR A 133 -7.17 -12.34 -9.12
C THR A 133 -5.76 -12.91 -9.08
N ASP A 134 -4.73 -12.09 -9.32
CA ASP A 134 -3.34 -12.51 -9.22
C ASP A 134 -2.90 -12.60 -7.74
N VAL A 135 -2.30 -13.74 -7.41
CA VAL A 135 -1.71 -14.02 -6.10
C VAL A 135 -0.61 -13.01 -5.78
N ALA A 136 0.18 -12.60 -6.78
CA ALA A 136 1.26 -11.63 -6.60
C ALA A 136 0.71 -10.23 -6.25
N PHE A 137 -0.39 -9.84 -6.89
CA PHE A 137 -1.02 -8.54 -6.64
C PHE A 137 -1.70 -8.48 -5.26
N THR A 138 -2.24 -9.61 -4.79
CA THR A 138 -2.80 -9.76 -3.43
C THR A 138 -1.80 -9.37 -2.33
N ALA A 139 -0.52 -9.73 -2.49
CA ALA A 139 0.53 -9.40 -1.54
C ALA A 139 0.81 -7.88 -1.47
N ILE A 140 0.70 -7.17 -2.59
CA ILE A 140 0.93 -5.73 -2.69
C ILE A 140 -0.26 -4.96 -2.08
N GLU A 141 -1.48 -5.39 -2.38
CA GLU A 141 -2.70 -4.69 -1.95
C GLU A 141 -3.05 -4.87 -0.46
N ASN A 142 -2.43 -5.81 0.25
CA ASN A 142 -2.65 -5.95 1.69
C ASN A 142 -1.99 -4.84 2.54
N PHE A 143 -1.17 -3.96 1.93
CA PHE A 143 -0.55 -2.78 2.57
C PHE A 143 0.10 -3.02 3.96
N LEU A 144 0.64 -4.22 4.18
CA LEU A 144 1.35 -4.58 5.42
C LEU A 144 2.63 -3.77 5.73
N PRO A 145 3.32 -3.08 4.78
CA PRO A 145 4.47 -2.26 5.11
C PRO A 145 4.19 -1.16 6.15
N VAL A 146 2.97 -0.62 6.21
CA VAL A 146 2.62 0.40 7.23
C VAL A 146 2.62 -0.20 8.65
N ASP A 147 2.20 -1.46 8.77
CA ASP A 147 2.20 -2.19 10.05
C ASP A 147 3.63 -2.49 10.52
N THR A 148 4.53 -2.80 9.58
CA THR A 148 5.98 -2.89 9.87
C THR A 148 6.53 -1.57 10.41
N PHE A 149 6.12 -0.43 9.87
CA PHE A 149 6.53 0.88 10.38
C PHE A 149 6.03 1.12 11.82
N PHE A 150 4.80 0.74 12.14
CA PHE A 150 4.29 0.83 13.51
C PHE A 150 5.01 -0.13 14.46
N PHE A 151 5.32 -1.35 14.02
CA PHE A 151 6.15 -2.30 14.76
C PHE A 151 7.53 -1.70 15.10
N ILE A 152 8.24 -1.16 14.10
CA ILE A 152 9.55 -0.51 14.31
C ILE A 152 9.42 0.68 15.27
N SER A 153 8.35 1.48 15.12
CA SER A 153 8.09 2.62 16.00
C SER A 153 7.94 2.20 17.46
N GLY A 154 7.20 1.12 17.75
CA GLY A 154 7.07 0.56 19.09
C GLY A 154 8.41 0.08 19.64
N LEU A 155 9.15 -0.72 18.86
CA LEU A 155 10.45 -1.25 19.25
C LEU A 155 11.43 -0.12 19.63
N LEU A 156 11.54 0.90 18.77
CA LEU A 156 12.45 2.03 18.99
C LEU A 156 12.07 2.87 20.20
N ILE A 157 10.77 3.02 20.52
CA ILE A 157 10.34 3.76 21.71
C ILE A 157 10.90 3.10 22.97
N VAL A 158 10.78 1.78 23.08
CA VAL A 158 11.34 1.03 24.22
C VAL A 158 12.86 1.14 24.20
N TYR A 159 13.50 0.77 23.09
CA TYR A 159 14.96 0.71 22.99
C TYR A 159 15.66 2.06 23.26
N SER A 160 15.17 3.15 22.66
CA SER A 160 15.75 4.47 22.82
C SER A 160 15.57 5.03 24.23
N ASN A 161 14.39 4.83 24.85
CA ASN A 161 14.09 5.42 26.14
C ASN A 161 14.53 4.56 27.33
N TRP A 162 14.71 3.24 27.17
CA TRP A 162 15.04 2.35 28.28
C TRP A 162 16.30 2.78 29.06
N GLY A 163 17.41 3.04 28.37
CA GLY A 163 18.63 3.52 29.03
C GLY A 163 18.49 4.89 29.70
N ARG A 164 17.54 5.74 29.26
CA ARG A 164 17.21 7.00 29.96
C ARG A 164 16.39 6.73 31.22
N LEU A 165 15.47 5.76 31.18
CA LEU A 165 14.71 5.32 32.35
C LEU A 165 15.63 4.73 33.42
N GLU A 166 16.58 3.87 33.05
CA GLU A 166 17.55 3.28 33.98
C GLU A 166 18.40 4.36 34.66
N LYS A 167 19.00 5.27 33.89
CA LYS A 167 19.82 6.38 34.42
C LYS A 167 19.04 7.30 35.36
N LYS A 168 17.75 7.54 35.09
CA LYS A 168 16.89 8.43 35.88
C LYS A 168 15.99 7.68 36.88
N LYS A 169 16.24 6.39 37.15
CA LYS A 169 15.45 5.54 38.06
C LYS A 169 13.93 5.65 37.81
N GLY A 170 13.51 5.61 36.56
CA GLY A 170 12.10 5.66 36.15
C GLY A 170 11.48 7.07 36.08
N LYS A 171 12.26 8.14 36.22
CA LYS A 171 11.79 9.52 36.02
C LYS A 171 12.02 9.98 34.57
N LEU A 172 11.00 9.85 33.72
CA LEU A 172 10.97 10.45 32.38
C LEU A 172 10.05 11.66 32.38
N ASN A 173 10.52 12.81 31.89
CA ASN A 173 9.65 13.96 31.65
C ASN A 173 8.88 13.73 30.34
N VAL A 174 7.64 13.23 30.46
CA VAL A 174 6.76 12.88 29.33
C VAL A 174 6.50 14.10 28.44
N LEU A 175 6.23 15.26 29.04
CA LEU A 175 5.96 16.50 28.30
C LEU A 175 7.17 16.94 27.49
N SER A 176 8.36 16.89 28.09
CA SER A 176 9.60 17.22 27.37
C SER A 176 9.88 16.25 26.21
N ALA A 177 9.67 14.94 26.41
CA ALA A 177 9.83 13.95 25.35
C ALA A 177 8.82 14.15 24.20
N PHE A 178 7.59 14.54 24.53
CA PHE A 178 6.56 14.92 23.57
C PHE A 178 6.94 16.17 22.77
N LEU A 179 7.29 17.27 23.45
CA LEU A 179 7.65 18.52 22.79
C LEU A 179 8.87 18.36 21.87
N GLN A 180 9.87 17.59 22.29
CA GLN A 180 11.04 17.27 21.46
C GLN A 180 10.64 16.52 20.19
N ARG A 181 9.73 15.55 20.29
CA ARG A 181 9.25 14.79 19.12
C ARG A 181 8.36 15.65 18.22
N PHE A 182 7.47 16.45 18.81
CA PHE A 182 6.60 17.37 18.10
C PHE A 182 7.41 18.37 17.28
N TRP A 183 8.38 19.06 17.90
CA TRP A 183 9.20 20.04 17.20
C TRP A 183 10.11 19.43 16.12
N ARG A 184 10.46 18.15 16.24
CA ARG A 184 11.25 17.44 15.23
C ARG A 184 10.43 17.06 13.99
N MET A 185 9.19 16.61 14.16
CA MET A 185 8.38 16.04 13.07
C MET A 185 7.44 17.07 12.43
N THR A 186 6.88 17.98 13.22
CA THR A 186 5.84 18.91 12.76
C THR A 186 6.33 19.90 11.69
N PRO A 187 7.55 20.48 11.75
CA PRO A 187 7.98 21.45 10.74
C PRO A 187 8.04 20.87 9.32
N SER A 188 8.62 19.68 9.16
CA SER A 188 8.66 19.01 7.85
C SER A 188 7.28 18.57 7.38
N TYR A 189 6.42 18.13 8.31
CA TYR A 189 5.06 17.75 7.97
C TYR A 189 4.22 18.95 7.49
N MET A 190 4.30 20.08 8.19
CA MET A 190 3.59 21.30 7.80
C MET A 190 4.17 21.95 6.54
N LEU A 191 5.46 21.78 6.27
CA LEU A 191 6.05 22.18 4.99
C LEU A 191 5.38 21.46 3.82
N VAL A 192 5.18 20.13 3.92
CA VAL A 192 4.51 19.35 2.86
C VAL A 192 3.07 19.79 2.67
N VAL A 193 2.34 20.03 3.77
CA VAL A 193 0.98 20.59 3.71
C VAL A 193 0.99 21.95 3.01
N GLY A 194 1.94 22.84 3.35
CA GLY A 194 2.09 24.14 2.72
C GLY A 194 2.41 24.06 1.24
N VAL A 195 3.32 23.17 0.82
CA VAL A 195 3.63 22.93 -0.59
C VAL A 195 2.41 22.44 -1.36
N PHE A 196 1.61 21.55 -0.75
CA PHE A 196 0.37 21.06 -1.37
C PHE A 196 -0.66 22.18 -1.58
N LEU A 197 -0.80 23.10 -0.62
CA LEU A 197 -1.65 24.28 -0.75
C LEU A 197 -1.18 25.24 -1.85
N LEU A 198 0.12 25.30 -2.13
CA LEU A 198 0.72 26.14 -3.18
C LEU A 198 0.79 25.45 -4.55
N LEU A 199 0.63 24.13 -4.61
CA LEU A 199 0.71 23.31 -5.82
C LEU A 199 -0.18 23.83 -6.98
N PRO A 200 -1.41 24.33 -6.75
CA PRO A 200 -2.24 24.87 -7.81
C PRO A 200 -1.61 26.06 -8.56
N LEU A 201 -0.72 26.82 -7.92
CA LEU A 201 -0.07 28.00 -8.51
C LEU A 201 1.00 27.62 -9.55
N VAL A 202 1.48 26.38 -9.51
CA VAL A 202 2.61 25.90 -10.32
C VAL A 202 2.14 25.11 -11.54
N GLY A 203 0.94 24.54 -11.50
CA GLY A 203 0.38 23.72 -12.58
C GLY A 203 -0.62 24.47 -13.46
N SER A 204 -0.61 24.16 -14.75
CA SER A 204 -1.67 24.55 -15.68
C SER A 204 -2.07 23.35 -16.54
N GLY A 205 -3.37 23.18 -16.78
CA GLY A 205 -3.89 22.06 -17.57
C GLY A 205 -5.42 21.99 -17.59
N PRO A 206 -6.01 21.36 -18.61
CA PRO A 206 -7.46 21.32 -18.81
C PRO A 206 -8.23 20.60 -17.69
N LEU A 207 -7.59 19.64 -17.00
CA LEU A 207 -8.15 18.89 -15.88
C LEU A 207 -7.63 19.35 -14.51
N TRP A 208 -6.65 20.25 -14.51
CA TRP A 208 -5.90 20.62 -13.31
C TRP A 208 -6.83 21.25 -12.27
N LYS A 209 -7.67 22.19 -12.71
CA LYS A 209 -8.64 22.87 -11.86
C LYS A 209 -9.72 21.92 -11.32
N GLU A 210 -10.29 21.07 -12.17
CA GLU A 210 -11.31 20.09 -11.75
C GLU A 210 -10.77 19.05 -10.76
N THR A 211 -9.49 18.70 -10.86
CA THR A 211 -8.85 17.72 -9.96
C THR A 211 -8.39 18.36 -8.66
N MET A 212 -7.80 19.57 -8.73
CA MET A 212 -7.19 20.22 -7.58
C MET A 212 -8.18 21.00 -6.72
N ASP A 213 -9.24 21.59 -7.29
CA ASP A 213 -10.18 22.42 -6.52
C ASP A 213 -10.86 21.64 -5.37
N PRO A 214 -11.38 20.40 -5.57
CA PRO A 214 -11.95 19.63 -4.47
C PRO A 214 -10.92 19.26 -3.40
N LEU A 215 -9.71 18.86 -3.81
CA LEU A 215 -8.63 18.51 -2.90
C LEU A 215 -8.16 19.73 -2.08
N LEU A 216 -8.08 20.88 -2.73
CA LEU A 216 -7.69 22.14 -2.10
C LEU A 216 -8.76 22.64 -1.15
N GLU A 217 -10.04 22.58 -1.52
CA GLU A 217 -11.15 22.99 -0.65
C GLU A 217 -11.16 22.16 0.64
N ASN A 218 -11.05 20.83 0.50
CA ASN A 218 -10.90 19.92 1.64
C ASN A 218 -9.68 20.27 2.48
N CYS A 219 -8.54 20.56 1.85
CA CYS A 219 -7.34 20.91 2.59
C CYS A 219 -7.44 22.28 3.30
N MET A 220 -8.01 23.29 2.66
CA MET A 220 -8.22 24.61 3.26
C MET A 220 -9.13 24.56 4.49
N GLN A 221 -10.10 23.65 4.51
CA GLN A 221 -10.97 23.43 5.66
C GLN A 221 -10.33 22.57 6.76
N SER A 222 -9.46 21.62 6.40
CA SER A 222 -8.97 20.58 7.32
C SER A 222 -7.47 20.60 7.63
N TRP A 223 -6.67 21.53 7.07
CA TRP A 223 -5.19 21.53 7.23
C TRP A 223 -4.73 21.50 8.69
N TRP A 224 -5.49 22.14 9.60
CA TRP A 224 -5.19 22.21 11.02
C TRP A 224 -5.25 20.83 11.71
N THR A 225 -6.00 19.88 11.14
CA THR A 225 -6.07 18.50 11.67
C THR A 225 -4.74 17.76 11.50
N ASN A 226 -3.94 18.10 10.48
CA ASN A 226 -2.60 17.56 10.30
C ASN A 226 -1.65 18.10 11.38
N LEU A 227 -1.75 19.40 11.71
CA LEU A 227 -0.95 20.03 12.77
C LEU A 227 -1.22 19.40 14.14
N LEU A 228 -2.49 19.09 14.42
CA LEU A 228 -2.93 18.45 15.67
C LEU A 228 -2.78 16.92 15.66
N TYR A 229 -2.35 16.31 14.56
CA TYR A 229 -2.25 14.84 14.40
C TYR A 229 -3.59 14.11 14.66
N VAL A 230 -4.70 14.67 14.15
CA VAL A 230 -6.07 14.09 14.25
C VAL A 230 -6.75 13.90 12.88
N SER A 231 -6.00 14.04 11.79
CA SER A 231 -6.53 13.90 10.43
C SER A 231 -7.16 12.54 10.16
N ASN A 232 -6.70 11.48 10.84
CA ASN A 232 -7.19 10.11 10.70
C ASN A 232 -8.62 9.88 11.20
N TYR A 233 -9.21 10.82 11.94
CA TYR A 233 -10.61 10.76 12.36
C TYR A 233 -11.57 11.43 11.38
N LEU A 234 -11.04 12.16 10.39
CA LEU A 234 -11.85 12.69 9.31
C LEU A 234 -12.18 11.56 8.32
N PRO A 235 -13.39 11.60 7.72
CA PRO A 235 -13.68 10.81 6.53
C PRO A 235 -12.62 11.03 5.44
N TYR A 236 -12.31 9.98 4.67
CA TYR A 236 -11.25 9.99 3.65
C TYR A 236 -11.39 11.13 2.64
N ASP A 237 -12.63 11.51 2.30
CA ASP A 237 -12.99 12.55 1.35
C ASP A 237 -12.80 13.97 1.92
N LYS A 238 -12.60 14.12 3.24
CA LYS A 238 -12.40 15.40 3.91
C LYS A 238 -10.97 15.62 4.40
N MET A 239 -10.11 14.62 4.25
CA MET A 239 -8.71 14.70 4.62
C MET A 239 -7.94 15.63 3.65
N CYS A 240 -7.17 16.58 4.18
CA CYS A 240 -6.28 17.40 3.35
C CYS A 240 -5.28 16.57 2.53
N LEU A 241 -4.62 15.60 3.17
CA LEU A 241 -3.64 14.71 2.55
C LEU A 241 -3.92 13.29 2.99
N LEU A 242 -4.52 12.50 2.10
CA LEU A 242 -4.92 11.12 2.42
C LEU A 242 -3.74 10.32 3.00
N HIS A 243 -2.56 10.40 2.37
CA HIS A 243 -1.39 9.61 2.76
C HIS A 243 -0.79 9.96 4.13
N THR A 244 -1.22 11.04 4.80
CA THR A 244 -0.57 11.48 6.05
C THR A 244 -1.27 10.97 7.31
N TRP A 245 -2.32 10.16 7.15
CA TRP A 245 -3.06 9.51 8.24
C TRP A 245 -2.14 8.72 9.19
N PHE A 246 -1.15 7.97 8.66
CA PHE A 246 -0.29 7.12 9.48
C PHE A 246 0.63 7.93 10.38
N GLN A 247 0.95 9.15 9.96
CA GLN A 247 1.75 10.10 10.73
C GLN A 247 0.97 10.62 11.94
N ALA A 248 -0.35 10.84 11.80
CA ALA A 248 -1.28 11.12 12.89
C ALA A 248 -1.29 9.99 13.92
N VAL A 249 -1.52 8.75 13.46
CA VAL A 249 -1.55 7.55 14.31
C VAL A 249 -0.20 7.33 15.04
N ASN A 250 0.94 7.55 14.37
CA ASN A 250 2.25 7.39 14.98
C ASN A 250 2.48 8.34 16.18
N MET A 251 1.96 9.57 16.10
CA MET A 251 2.04 10.52 17.21
C MET A 251 1.11 10.11 18.36
N GLN A 252 -0.10 9.63 18.05
CA GLN A 252 -1.06 9.11 19.04
C GLN A 252 -0.48 7.90 19.79
N PHE A 253 0.12 6.94 19.07
CA PHE A 253 0.79 5.80 19.67
C PHE A 253 1.97 6.21 20.55
N PHE A 254 2.74 7.23 20.15
CA PHE A 254 3.81 7.74 21.00
C PHE A 254 3.29 8.29 22.34
N ILE A 255 2.18 9.03 22.32
CA ILE A 255 1.54 9.56 23.54
C ILE A 255 1.10 8.41 24.45
N ILE A 256 0.49 7.36 23.90
CA ILE A 256 0.02 6.19 24.65
C ILE A 256 1.19 5.35 25.19
N ALA A 257 2.24 5.19 24.38
CA ALA A 257 3.36 4.30 24.69
C ALA A 257 4.25 4.80 25.83
N LEU A 258 4.38 6.11 26.03
CA LEU A 258 5.21 6.66 27.11
C LEU A 258 4.70 6.26 28.51
N PRO A 259 3.41 6.46 28.86
CA PRO A 259 2.83 5.91 30.08
C PRO A 259 2.98 4.38 30.18
N LEU A 260 2.69 3.64 29.09
CA LEU A 260 2.80 2.18 29.09
C LEU A 260 4.24 1.73 29.41
N LEU A 261 5.24 2.37 28.82
CA LEU A 261 6.65 2.11 29.10
C LEU A 261 7.01 2.39 30.57
N LEU A 262 6.50 3.48 31.15
CA LEU A 262 6.70 3.80 32.56
C LEU A 262 6.06 2.74 33.48
N PHE A 263 4.87 2.24 33.13
CA PHE A 263 4.22 1.14 33.85
C PHE A 263 5.01 -0.16 33.74
N VAL A 264 5.49 -0.52 32.55
CA VAL A 264 6.35 -1.71 32.34
C VAL A 264 7.63 -1.61 33.16
N TYR A 265 8.24 -0.42 33.26
CA TYR A 265 9.45 -0.22 34.05
C TYR A 265 9.21 -0.31 35.56
N LYS A 266 8.12 0.28 36.07
CA LYS A 266 7.80 0.27 37.51
C LYS A 266 7.22 -1.06 37.99
N CYS A 267 6.26 -1.60 37.25
CA CYS A 267 5.49 -2.79 37.59
C CYS A 267 5.42 -3.71 36.37
N ARG A 268 6.45 -4.54 36.18
CA ARG A 268 6.62 -5.41 35.00
C ARG A 268 5.37 -6.20 34.63
N VAL A 269 4.78 -6.92 35.58
CA VAL A 269 3.62 -7.79 35.32
C VAL A 269 2.42 -6.96 34.88
N LEU A 270 2.07 -5.93 35.66
CA LEU A 270 0.94 -5.06 35.34
C LEU A 270 1.10 -4.36 33.99
N GLY A 271 2.29 -3.82 33.70
CA GLY A 271 2.57 -3.13 32.45
C GLY A 271 2.49 -4.06 31.23
N LEU A 272 3.05 -5.27 31.32
CA LEU A 272 2.96 -6.25 30.23
C LEU A 272 1.53 -6.76 30.04
N THR A 273 0.80 -7.06 31.13
CA THR A 273 -0.61 -7.46 31.05
C THR A 273 -1.46 -6.37 30.41
N LEU A 274 -1.18 -5.09 30.70
CA LEU A 274 -1.89 -3.96 30.09
C LEU A 274 -1.61 -3.84 28.58
N VAL A 275 -0.36 -4.05 28.15
CA VAL A 275 -0.01 -4.04 26.71
C VAL A 275 -0.72 -5.18 25.98
N VAL A 276 -0.72 -6.38 26.56
CA VAL A 276 -1.40 -7.55 25.99
C VAL A 276 -2.92 -7.35 25.95
N SER A 277 -3.52 -6.84 27.04
CA SER A 277 -4.98 -6.62 27.08
C SER A 277 -5.42 -5.58 26.05
N LEU A 278 -4.70 -4.47 25.90
CA LEU A 278 -5.01 -3.46 24.89
C LEU A 278 -4.86 -4.00 23.46
N CYS A 279 -3.86 -4.84 23.20
CA CYS A 279 -3.69 -5.54 21.92
C CYS A 279 -4.86 -6.50 21.62
N LEU A 280 -5.33 -7.24 22.62
CA LEU A 280 -6.48 -8.14 22.47
C LEU A 280 -7.78 -7.36 22.24
N ILE A 281 -7.98 -6.25 22.97
CA ILE A 281 -9.14 -5.38 22.79
C ILE A 281 -9.14 -4.77 21.39
N SER A 282 -7.99 -4.29 20.92
CA SER A 282 -7.89 -3.65 19.60
C SER A 282 -8.15 -4.64 18.47
N THR A 283 -7.59 -5.84 18.55
CA THR A 283 -7.82 -6.90 17.55
C THR A 283 -9.26 -7.42 17.57
N LEU A 284 -9.84 -7.59 18.76
CA LEU A 284 -11.25 -7.96 18.91
C LEU A 284 -12.17 -6.88 18.31
N ALA A 285 -11.88 -5.60 18.54
CA ALA A 285 -12.65 -4.50 17.96
C ALA A 285 -12.66 -4.55 16.42
N VAL A 286 -11.50 -4.79 15.79
CA VAL A 286 -11.42 -4.96 14.33
C VAL A 286 -12.28 -6.13 13.85
N GLY A 287 -12.19 -7.28 14.53
CA GLY A 287 -12.96 -8.47 14.18
C GLY A 287 -14.47 -8.24 14.31
N LEU A 288 -14.92 -7.64 15.41
CA LEU A 288 -16.33 -7.34 15.65
C LEU A 288 -16.87 -6.34 14.63
N ILE A 289 -16.15 -5.25 14.36
CA ILE A 289 -16.56 -4.26 13.35
C ILE A 289 -16.64 -4.91 11.96
N THR A 290 -15.65 -5.73 11.59
CA THR A 290 -15.66 -6.42 10.29
C THR A 290 -16.85 -7.38 10.17
N TYR A 291 -17.15 -8.14 11.23
CA TYR A 291 -18.26 -9.09 11.26
C TYR A 291 -19.63 -8.40 11.19
N PHE A 292 -19.89 -7.42 12.05
CA PHE A 292 -21.20 -6.78 12.13
C PHE A 292 -21.53 -5.92 10.92
N PHE A 293 -20.53 -5.24 10.34
CA PHE A 293 -20.71 -4.40 9.16
C PHE A 293 -20.48 -5.15 7.84
N GLN A 294 -20.19 -6.46 7.89
CA GLN A 294 -19.92 -7.30 6.71
C GLN A 294 -18.89 -6.68 5.76
N LEU A 295 -17.81 -6.15 6.33
CA LEU A 295 -16.77 -5.44 5.60
C LEU A 295 -15.76 -6.41 4.99
N PRO A 296 -15.09 -6.02 3.89
CA PRO A 296 -13.99 -6.81 3.34
C PRO A 296 -12.86 -6.94 4.38
N PRO A 297 -12.19 -8.10 4.44
CA PRO A 297 -11.20 -8.41 5.47
C PRO A 297 -9.84 -7.72 5.25
N ALA A 298 -9.63 -7.15 4.07
CA ALA A 298 -8.47 -6.35 3.71
C ALA A 298 -8.87 -5.18 2.80
N LEU A 299 -7.95 -4.24 2.60
CA LEU A 299 -8.17 -3.13 1.69
C LEU A 299 -8.30 -3.65 0.25
N LEU A 300 -9.40 -3.29 -0.40
CA LEU A 300 -9.65 -3.56 -1.81
C LEU A 300 -9.79 -2.23 -2.55
N LEU A 301 -8.84 -1.94 -3.43
CA LEU A 301 -8.84 -0.70 -4.21
C LEU A 301 -9.69 -0.80 -5.48
N SER A 302 -10.09 -2.01 -5.87
CA SER A 302 -10.91 -2.27 -7.05
C SER A 302 -11.98 -3.30 -6.68
N THR A 303 -13.19 -2.85 -6.38
CA THR A 303 -14.35 -3.71 -6.09
C THR A 303 -15.59 -3.20 -6.82
N SER A 304 -16.55 -4.10 -7.05
CA SER A 304 -17.90 -3.72 -7.49
C SER A 304 -18.68 -3.00 -6.38
N GLU A 305 -18.37 -3.28 -5.10
CA GLU A 305 -19.03 -2.73 -3.91
C GLU A 305 -18.27 -1.56 -3.26
N TRP A 306 -18.17 -0.44 -3.98
CA TRP A 306 -17.43 0.76 -3.54
C TRP A 306 -17.88 1.32 -2.19
N SER A 307 -19.17 1.25 -1.85
CA SER A 307 -19.69 1.70 -0.55
C SER A 307 -19.02 0.98 0.62
N LYS A 308 -18.85 -0.35 0.53
CA LYS A 308 -18.18 -1.14 1.56
C LYS A 308 -16.69 -0.86 1.61
N ALA A 309 -16.05 -0.59 0.46
CA ALA A 309 -14.65 -0.20 0.42
C ALA A 309 -14.40 1.16 1.11
N VAL A 310 -15.27 2.14 0.88
CA VAL A 310 -15.24 3.45 1.56
C VAL A 310 -15.50 3.31 3.06
N GLN A 311 -16.48 2.48 3.45
CA GLN A 311 -16.74 2.19 4.86
C GLN A 311 -15.53 1.51 5.52
N HIS A 312 -14.90 0.55 4.85
CA HIS A 312 -13.68 -0.09 5.34
C HIS A 312 -12.54 0.94 5.54
N LEU A 313 -12.35 1.86 4.59
CA LEU A 313 -11.35 2.92 4.72
C LEU A 313 -11.56 3.78 5.97
N ASN A 314 -12.80 4.25 6.17
CA ASN A 314 -13.14 5.17 7.25
C ASN A 314 -13.22 4.47 8.62
N LEU A 315 -13.81 3.27 8.69
CA LEU A 315 -14.09 2.57 9.96
C LEU A 315 -12.97 1.63 10.40
N ILE A 316 -12.12 1.16 9.49
CA ILE A 316 -11.08 0.18 9.81
C ILE A 316 -9.70 0.74 9.45
N TYR A 317 -9.45 1.05 8.19
CA TYR A 317 -8.08 1.28 7.70
C TYR A 317 -7.41 2.52 8.30
N PHE A 318 -8.08 3.68 8.33
CA PHE A 318 -7.48 4.89 8.92
C PHE A 318 -7.56 4.94 10.45
N GLN A 319 -8.25 3.98 11.06
CA GLN A 319 -8.46 3.98 12.50
C GLN A 319 -7.23 3.45 13.26
N PRO A 320 -6.86 4.08 14.39
CA PRO A 320 -5.65 3.74 15.11
C PRO A 320 -5.72 2.34 15.75
N PHE A 321 -6.90 1.89 16.17
CA PHE A 321 -7.05 0.59 16.83
C PHE A 321 -6.65 -0.59 15.91
N THR A 322 -6.83 -0.45 14.60
CA THR A 322 -6.45 -1.47 13.61
C THR A 322 -4.94 -1.75 13.60
N HIS A 323 -4.13 -0.72 13.86
CA HIS A 323 -2.67 -0.78 13.82
C HIS A 323 -2.03 -0.94 15.20
N PHE A 324 -2.83 -0.97 16.27
CA PHE A 324 -2.33 -1.02 17.63
C PHE A 324 -1.69 -2.36 17.97
N GLY A 325 -2.22 -3.48 17.44
CA GLY A 325 -1.63 -4.81 17.62
C GLY A 325 -0.18 -4.91 17.10
N PRO A 326 0.09 -4.58 15.82
CA PRO A 326 1.45 -4.41 15.29
C PRO A 326 2.39 -3.58 16.17
N PHE A 327 1.90 -2.45 16.66
CA PHE A 327 2.64 -1.56 17.55
C PHE A 327 3.00 -2.22 18.89
N CYS A 328 2.06 -2.95 19.51
CA CYS A 328 2.28 -3.71 20.74
C CYS A 328 3.31 -4.83 20.58
N VAL A 329 3.30 -5.54 19.45
CA VAL A 329 4.33 -6.54 19.12
C VAL A 329 5.71 -5.89 19.09
N GLY A 330 5.80 -4.68 18.54
CA GLY A 330 7.01 -3.85 18.56
C GLY A 330 7.48 -3.51 19.98
N LEU A 331 6.58 -3.04 20.84
CA LEU A 331 6.90 -2.76 22.26
C LEU A 331 7.44 -4.00 22.98
N PHE A 332 6.78 -5.15 22.79
CA PHE A 332 7.20 -6.42 23.40
C PHE A 332 8.55 -6.87 22.87
N CYS A 333 8.76 -6.82 21.56
CA CYS A 333 10.03 -7.17 20.93
C CYS A 333 11.18 -6.29 21.44
N GLY A 334 10.96 -4.97 21.53
CA GLY A 334 11.95 -4.05 22.09
C GLY A 334 12.30 -4.35 23.54
N TYR A 335 11.30 -4.68 24.36
CA TYR A 335 11.52 -5.10 25.76
C TYR A 335 12.29 -6.42 25.85
N TYR A 336 11.91 -7.43 25.04
CA TYR A 336 12.56 -8.73 24.98
C TYR A 336 14.04 -8.62 24.64
N LEU A 337 14.39 -7.83 23.61
CA LEU A 337 15.77 -7.61 23.18
C LEU A 337 16.64 -6.96 24.27
N ILE A 338 16.06 -6.07 25.07
CA ILE A 338 16.79 -5.40 26.15
C ILE A 338 17.08 -6.35 27.31
N GLN A 339 16.12 -7.21 27.66
CA GLN A 339 16.26 -8.16 28.77
C GLN A 339 17.18 -9.33 28.42
N ASN A 340 17.21 -9.72 27.15
CA ASN A 340 17.87 -10.94 26.68
C ASN A 340 19.10 -10.66 25.80
N LYS A 341 19.85 -9.60 26.11
CA LYS A 341 21.07 -9.27 25.37
C LYS A 341 22.08 -10.41 25.48
N GLY A 342 22.56 -10.89 24.34
CA GLY A 342 23.62 -11.90 24.27
C GLY A 342 23.19 -13.34 24.53
N ILE A 343 21.89 -13.64 24.52
CA ILE A 343 21.41 -15.04 24.58
C ILE A 343 21.67 -15.73 23.24
N THR A 344 22.31 -16.90 23.29
CA THR A 344 22.46 -17.77 22.12
C THR A 344 21.25 -18.68 21.98
N LEU A 345 20.67 -18.74 20.78
CA LEU A 345 19.49 -19.57 20.52
C LEU A 345 19.93 -20.99 20.15
N LYS A 346 19.14 -21.98 20.59
CA LYS A 346 19.34 -23.38 20.17
C LYS A 346 19.01 -23.51 18.67
N PRO A 347 19.70 -24.38 17.92
CA PRO A 347 19.40 -24.62 16.50
C PRO A 347 17.95 -25.03 16.24
N THR A 348 17.36 -25.81 17.15
CA THR A 348 15.94 -26.21 17.07
C THR A 348 15.00 -25.01 17.16
N THR A 349 15.26 -24.08 18.08
CA THR A 349 14.49 -22.84 18.22
C THR A 349 14.63 -21.95 16.98
N LEU A 350 15.81 -21.93 16.35
CA LEU A 350 16.03 -21.20 15.10
C LEU A 350 15.19 -21.78 13.96
N VAL A 351 15.23 -23.09 13.75
CA VAL A 351 14.46 -23.76 12.68
C VAL A 351 12.96 -23.57 12.89
N VAL A 352 12.46 -23.84 14.11
CA VAL A 352 11.04 -23.66 14.44
C VAL A 352 10.62 -22.20 14.27
N GLY A 353 11.44 -21.26 14.73
CA GLY A 353 11.17 -19.83 14.61
C GLY A 353 11.11 -19.39 13.15
N TRP A 354 12.07 -19.77 12.30
CA TRP A 354 12.06 -19.44 10.87
C TRP A 354 10.87 -20.04 10.12
N LEU A 355 10.55 -21.31 10.37
CA LEU A 355 9.38 -21.96 9.77
C LEU A 355 8.08 -21.28 10.21
N SER A 356 7.94 -20.98 11.52
CA SER A 356 6.77 -20.29 12.04
C SER A 356 6.63 -18.87 11.47
N ALA A 357 7.71 -18.12 11.34
CA ALA A 357 7.72 -16.78 10.77
C ALA A 357 7.34 -16.81 9.28
N LEU A 358 7.84 -17.78 8.52
CA LEU A 358 7.48 -17.98 7.11
C LEU A 358 5.98 -18.28 6.97
N VAL A 359 5.45 -19.20 7.77
CA VAL A 359 4.01 -19.54 7.76
C VAL A 359 3.17 -18.32 8.13
N CYS A 360 3.51 -17.60 9.20
CA CYS A 360 2.81 -16.38 9.60
C CYS A 360 2.83 -15.31 8.50
N ALA A 361 3.98 -15.10 7.86
CA ALA A 361 4.10 -14.14 6.76
C ALA A 361 3.25 -14.52 5.55
N LEU A 362 3.29 -15.80 5.14
CA LEU A 362 2.48 -16.31 4.03
C LEU A 362 0.99 -16.22 4.31
N VAL A 363 0.55 -16.61 5.52
CA VAL A 363 -0.86 -16.51 5.93
C VAL A 363 -1.32 -15.05 5.92
N ALA A 364 -0.52 -14.13 6.47
CA ALA A 364 -0.87 -12.71 6.51
C ALA A 364 -0.88 -12.05 5.12
N LEU A 365 -0.06 -12.53 4.18
CA LEU A 365 0.01 -12.00 2.82
C LEU A 365 -1.05 -12.60 1.89
N LEU A 366 -1.30 -13.90 1.99
CA LEU A 366 -2.12 -14.65 1.03
C LEU A 366 -3.51 -15.00 1.57
N GLY A 367 -3.78 -14.84 2.86
CA GLY A 367 -5.06 -15.24 3.44
C GLY A 367 -6.27 -14.44 2.93
N ALA A 368 -6.05 -13.25 2.35
CA ALA A 368 -7.10 -12.48 1.66
C ALA A 368 -7.40 -12.99 0.24
N TYR A 369 -6.56 -13.87 -0.33
CA TYR A 369 -6.69 -14.33 -1.71
C TYR A 369 -8.05 -14.99 -2.02
N PRO A 370 -8.58 -15.91 -1.20
CA PRO A 370 -9.85 -16.57 -1.53
C PRO A 370 -11.00 -15.56 -1.70
N PHE A 371 -11.01 -14.53 -0.85
CA PHE A 371 -11.98 -13.46 -0.94
C PHE A 371 -11.77 -12.59 -2.20
N ARG A 372 -10.51 -12.25 -2.54
CA ARG A 372 -10.18 -11.47 -3.75
C ARG A 372 -10.51 -12.22 -5.05
N ALA A 373 -10.33 -13.53 -5.06
CA ALA A 373 -10.67 -14.39 -6.19
C ALA A 373 -12.19 -14.64 -6.33
N GLY A 374 -13.03 -14.06 -5.47
CA GLY A 374 -14.49 -14.16 -5.54
C GLY A 374 -15.06 -15.47 -5.01
N TYR A 375 -14.31 -16.23 -4.20
CA TYR A 375 -14.88 -17.39 -3.50
C TYR A 375 -15.80 -16.95 -2.37
N ASP A 376 -16.87 -17.70 -2.13
CA ASP A 376 -17.74 -17.53 -0.97
C ASP A 376 -16.99 -17.95 0.31
N VAL A 377 -16.46 -16.97 1.02
CA VAL A 377 -15.75 -17.16 2.30
C VAL A 377 -16.71 -16.87 3.46
N ASP A 378 -16.69 -17.72 4.48
CA ASP A 378 -17.48 -17.49 5.68
C ASP A 378 -17.13 -16.16 6.36
N SER A 379 -18.16 -15.46 6.82
CA SER A 379 -18.06 -14.14 7.46
C SER A 379 -17.22 -14.17 8.75
N VAL A 380 -17.26 -15.28 9.49
CA VAL A 380 -16.44 -15.46 10.70
C VAL A 380 -14.96 -15.58 10.32
N LEU A 381 -14.65 -16.33 9.27
CA LEU A 381 -13.28 -16.48 8.78
C LEU A 381 -12.70 -15.16 8.25
N MET A 382 -13.51 -14.38 7.53
CA MET A 382 -13.13 -13.03 7.10
C MET A 382 -12.85 -12.10 8.29
N ALA A 383 -13.74 -12.08 9.28
CA ALA A 383 -13.55 -11.26 10.49
C ALA A 383 -12.31 -11.68 11.29
N PHE A 384 -12.05 -12.99 11.39
CA PHE A 384 -10.86 -13.52 12.06
C PHE A 384 -9.58 -13.10 11.34
N TYR A 385 -9.54 -13.23 10.01
CA TYR A 385 -8.40 -12.76 9.22
C TYR A 385 -8.20 -11.26 9.39
N ALA A 386 -9.26 -10.46 9.27
CA ALA A 386 -9.21 -9.00 9.41
C ALA A 386 -8.62 -8.58 10.76
N ALA A 387 -9.01 -9.26 11.85
CA ALA A 387 -8.52 -9.01 13.20
C ALA A 387 -7.03 -9.34 13.39
N MET A 388 -6.54 -10.41 12.76
CA MET A 388 -5.24 -11.01 13.12
C MET A 388 -4.12 -10.75 12.12
N HIS A 389 -4.40 -10.62 10.82
CA HIS A 389 -3.38 -10.66 9.76
C HIS A 389 -2.24 -9.64 9.98
N ARG A 390 -2.57 -8.40 10.37
CA ARG A 390 -1.58 -7.34 10.65
C ARG A 390 -0.67 -7.69 11.83
N THR A 391 -1.24 -8.19 12.93
CA THR A 391 -0.48 -8.59 14.11
C THR A 391 0.40 -9.80 13.83
N VAL A 392 -0.15 -10.80 13.13
CA VAL A 392 0.58 -12.02 12.72
C VAL A 392 1.76 -11.69 11.80
N TRP A 393 1.57 -10.77 10.85
CA TRP A 393 2.66 -10.24 10.04
C TRP A 393 3.78 -9.65 10.91
N CYS A 394 3.44 -8.79 11.87
CA CYS A 394 4.45 -8.20 12.75
C CYS A 394 5.09 -9.19 13.72
N VAL A 395 4.45 -10.30 14.06
CA VAL A 395 5.08 -11.41 14.82
C VAL A 395 6.17 -12.08 13.97
N ALA A 396 5.93 -12.29 12.66
CA ALA A 396 6.96 -12.79 11.75
C ALA A 396 8.14 -11.81 11.64
N VAL A 397 7.85 -10.51 11.52
CA VAL A 397 8.88 -9.45 11.52
C VAL A 397 9.63 -9.37 12.85
N ALA A 398 8.95 -9.61 13.98
CA ALA A 398 9.57 -9.63 15.30
C ALA A 398 10.58 -10.77 15.43
N TRP A 399 10.23 -11.97 14.97
CA TRP A 399 11.16 -13.09 14.92
C TRP A 399 12.39 -12.78 14.07
N LEU A 400 12.17 -12.24 12.87
CA LEU A 400 13.24 -11.77 11.99
C LEU A 400 14.17 -10.78 12.71
N THR A 401 13.61 -9.79 13.39
CA THR A 401 14.37 -8.76 14.12
C THR A 401 15.20 -9.39 15.24
N VAL A 402 14.61 -10.30 16.01
CA VAL A 402 15.32 -11.02 17.10
C VAL A 402 16.45 -11.89 16.56
N ALA A 403 16.21 -12.66 15.50
CA ALA A 403 17.23 -13.51 14.90
C ALA A 403 18.41 -12.70 14.35
N CYS A 404 18.14 -11.56 13.71
CA CYS A 404 19.18 -10.66 13.20
C CYS A 404 20.01 -10.02 14.32
N GLU A 405 19.37 -9.50 15.37
CA GLU A 405 20.08 -8.85 16.50
C GLU A 405 20.94 -9.83 17.32
N LEU A 406 20.56 -11.11 17.36
CA LEU A 406 21.35 -12.16 18.02
C LEU A 406 22.44 -12.76 17.10
N GLY A 407 22.64 -12.22 15.89
CA GLY A 407 23.69 -12.67 14.97
C GLY A 407 23.36 -13.96 14.20
N HIS A 408 22.11 -14.41 14.25
CA HIS A 408 21.62 -15.61 13.55
C HIS A 408 20.91 -15.30 12.22
N GLY A 409 21.09 -14.08 11.69
CA GLY A 409 20.48 -13.59 10.44
C GLY A 409 21.15 -14.08 9.14
N GLY A 410 22.13 -14.97 9.22
CA GLY A 410 22.95 -15.40 8.08
C GLY A 410 24.10 -14.43 7.80
N GLN A 411 25.30 -14.97 7.60
CA GLN A 411 26.55 -14.20 7.55
C GLN A 411 26.91 -13.73 6.12
N ASP A 412 26.12 -14.09 5.10
CA ASP A 412 26.43 -13.85 3.69
C ASP A 412 25.27 -13.13 2.94
N ASN A 413 25.42 -11.81 2.76
CA ASN A 413 24.99 -11.01 1.61
C ASN A 413 23.67 -11.36 0.85
N ASN A 414 22.53 -11.25 1.52
CA ASN A 414 21.29 -10.90 0.82
C ASN A 414 20.96 -9.43 1.08
N TRP A 415 20.97 -8.61 0.03
CA TRP A 415 20.76 -7.16 0.06
C TRP A 415 19.51 -6.73 0.86
N PHE A 416 18.48 -7.56 0.87
CA PHE A 416 17.26 -7.34 1.65
C PHE A 416 17.49 -7.44 3.17
N PHE A 417 18.24 -8.45 3.64
CA PHE A 417 18.61 -8.60 5.05
C PHE A 417 19.66 -7.57 5.47
N ALA A 418 20.58 -7.21 4.57
CA ALA A 418 21.54 -6.14 4.79
C ALA A 418 20.88 -4.76 4.91
N PHE A 419 19.79 -4.49 4.19
CA PHE A 419 19.04 -3.23 4.28
C PHE A 419 18.33 -3.06 5.63
N ILE A 420 17.65 -4.11 6.11
CA ILE A 420 17.00 -4.11 7.44
C ILE A 420 18.06 -4.06 8.55
N SER A 421 19.12 -4.86 8.45
CA SER A 421 20.25 -4.83 9.39
C SER A 421 20.96 -3.47 9.37
N SER A 422 21.09 -2.81 8.22
CA SER A 422 21.67 -1.47 8.10
C SER A 422 20.78 -0.42 8.76
N LEU A 423 19.46 -0.42 8.51
CA LEU A 423 18.52 0.48 9.18
C LEU A 423 18.51 0.31 10.70
N LEU A 424 18.53 -0.94 11.17
CA LEU A 424 18.65 -1.27 12.59
C LEU A 424 20.01 -0.84 13.14
N SER A 425 21.11 -1.16 12.47
CA SER A 425 22.47 -0.79 12.90
C SER A 425 22.72 0.72 12.89
N VAL A 426 22.12 1.50 12.00
CA VAL A 426 22.17 2.96 12.01
C VAL A 426 21.35 3.52 13.17
N ALA A 427 20.17 2.93 13.45
CA ALA A 427 19.40 3.26 14.65
C ALA A 427 20.12 2.88 15.95
N PHE A 428 20.95 1.82 15.94
CA PHE A 428 21.62 1.27 17.13
C PHE A 428 23.06 1.79 17.34
N ARG A 429 23.82 2.16 16.30
CA ARG A 429 25.21 2.68 16.39
C ARG A 429 25.32 4.04 17.04
N THR A 430 24.25 4.84 17.04
CA THR A 430 24.25 6.17 17.69
C THR A 430 24.43 6.12 19.22
N ARG A 431 24.43 4.94 19.85
CA ARG A 431 24.62 4.79 21.30
C ARG A 431 25.94 4.14 21.74
N SER A 432 26.71 3.52 20.83
CA SER A 432 27.99 2.91 21.19
C SER A 432 29.13 3.93 21.34
N ALA A 433 28.99 5.13 20.77
CA ALA A 433 30.05 6.15 20.78
C ALA A 433 29.93 7.17 21.95
N THR A 434 29.00 6.98 22.90
CA THR A 434 28.82 7.89 24.06
C THR A 434 28.91 7.19 25.42
N VAL A 435 29.35 5.92 25.43
CA VAL A 435 29.70 5.18 26.66
C VAL A 435 31.01 4.45 26.39
N SER A 436 32.08 5.23 26.25
CA SER A 436 33.46 4.81 26.43
C SER A 436 34.18 5.93 27.15
#